data_AF-A0A9X3J3H6-F1
#
_entry.id   AF-A0A9X3J3H6-F1
#
_cell.length_a   1.000
_cell.length_b   1.000
_cell.length_c   1.000
_cell.angle_alpha   90.00
_cell.angle_beta   90.00
_cell.angle_gamma   90.00
#
_symmetry.space_group_name_H-M   'P 1'
#
loop_
_entity.id
_entity.type
_entity.pdbx_description
1 polymer ?
#
loop_
_entity_poly.entity_id
_entity_poly.type
_entity_poly.pdbx_seq_one_letter_code
_entity_poly.pdbx_strand_id
1 'polypeptide(L)'
;MQQDHLEQARRVVARVLAADPLHGHALALADRLAQRSRARLYAAFQPGRGVVVRWHDAPSDPALHLILAVFRAVPALPGRTSTWITSTRCPADAGEHTFPIAGGPRPSPASASLCLARLGEGGLQYLAVHEAISWPTPPGP
;
A
#
# COMPACT_ATOMS: atom_id res chain seq x y z
N MET A 1 4.19 9.01 4.35
CA MET A 1 5.13 10.09 3.94
C MET A 1 5.51 10.10 2.45
N GLN A 2 5.91 8.99 1.80
CA GLN A 2 6.37 9.07 0.38
C GLN A 2 5.29 9.49 -0.64
N GLN A 3 4.02 9.15 -0.41
CA GLN A 3 2.92 9.46 -1.34
C GLN A 3 2.62 10.96 -1.40
N ASP A 4 2.67 11.66 -0.26
CA ASP A 4 2.39 13.10 -0.18
C ASP A 4 3.44 13.94 -0.93
N HIS A 5 4.70 13.50 -0.89
CA HIS A 5 5.80 14.18 -1.58
C HIS A 5 5.66 14.14 -3.10
N LEU A 6 5.17 13.03 -3.67
CA LEU A 6 4.95 12.90 -5.12
C LEU A 6 3.81 13.80 -5.60
N GLU A 7 2.72 13.88 -4.84
CA GLU A 7 1.61 14.78 -5.16
C GLU A 7 2.00 16.25 -5.00
N GLN A 8 2.85 16.56 -4.03
CA GLN A 8 3.42 17.90 -3.89
C GLN A 8 4.33 18.25 -5.07
N ALA A 9 5.21 17.33 -5.51
CA ALA A 9 6.04 17.52 -6.69
C ALA A 9 5.21 17.76 -7.96
N ARG A 10 4.14 16.97 -8.17
CA ARG A 10 3.20 17.17 -9.30
C ARG A 10 2.54 18.54 -9.26
N ARG A 11 2.10 19.00 -8.09
CA ARG A 11 1.49 20.34 -7.91
C ARG A 11 2.48 21.47 -8.21
N VAL A 12 3.74 21.34 -7.76
CA VAL A 12 4.79 22.33 -8.04
C VAL A 12 5.09 22.40 -9.53
N VAL A 13 5.28 21.24 -10.18
CA VAL A 13 5.55 21.16 -11.63
C VAL A 13 4.40 21.76 -12.45
N ALA A 14 3.15 21.45 -12.09
CA ALA A 14 1.98 22.03 -12.76
C ALA A 14 1.95 23.56 -12.64
N ARG A 15 2.31 24.12 -11.47
CA ARG A 15 2.38 25.57 -11.27
C ARG A 15 3.49 26.21 -12.12
N VAL A 16 4.65 25.57 -12.23
CA VAL A 16 5.75 26.06 -13.08
C VAL A 16 5.33 26.06 -14.54
N LEU A 17 4.73 24.98 -15.05
CA LEU A 17 4.26 24.89 -16.43
C LEU A 17 3.10 25.83 -16.75
N ALA A 18 2.27 26.17 -15.77
CA ALA A 18 1.23 27.19 -15.95
C ALA A 18 1.82 28.60 -16.12
N ALA A 19 2.98 28.87 -15.52
CA ALA A 19 3.69 30.15 -15.66
C ALA A 19 4.58 30.19 -16.91
N ASP A 20 5.23 29.08 -17.25
CA ASP A 20 6.07 28.90 -18.44
C ASP A 20 5.82 27.51 -19.07
N PRO A 21 4.95 27.42 -20.10
CA PRO A 21 4.60 26.16 -20.74
C PRO A 21 5.77 25.46 -21.45
N LEU A 22 6.83 26.19 -21.80
CA LEU A 22 7.98 25.67 -22.54
C LEU A 22 9.17 25.38 -21.63
N HIS A 23 8.97 25.38 -20.31
CA HIS A 23 10.03 25.11 -19.35
C HIS A 23 10.53 23.66 -19.44
N GLY A 24 11.60 23.43 -20.21
CA GLY A 24 12.08 22.09 -20.59
C GLY A 24 12.34 21.15 -19.41
N HIS A 25 12.88 21.65 -18.29
CA HIS A 25 13.09 20.84 -17.09
C HIS A 25 11.78 20.40 -16.42
N ALA A 26 10.78 21.29 -16.38
CA ALA A 26 9.49 20.96 -15.81
C ALA A 26 8.72 19.99 -16.71
N LEU A 27 8.84 20.09 -18.04
CA LEU A 27 8.28 19.12 -18.98
C LEU A 27 8.91 17.72 -18.78
N ALA A 28 10.24 17.63 -18.73
CA ALA A 28 10.92 16.36 -18.50
C ALA A 28 10.59 15.75 -17.12
N LEU A 29 10.41 16.60 -16.09
CA LEU A 29 9.98 16.14 -14.78
C LEU A 29 8.50 15.72 -14.76
N ALA A 30 7.62 16.43 -15.47
CA ALA A 30 6.21 16.08 -15.61
C ALA A 30 6.05 14.70 -16.27
N ASP A 31 6.79 14.44 -17.34
CA ASP A 31 6.78 13.15 -18.04
C ASP A 31 7.21 12.00 -17.12
N ARG A 32 8.33 12.18 -16.40
CA ARG A 32 8.78 11.19 -15.38
C ARG A 32 7.76 11.00 -14.25
N LEU A 33 7.07 12.06 -13.82
CA LEU A 33 6.03 11.97 -12.78
C LEU A 33 4.73 11.34 -13.29
N ALA A 34 4.44 11.47 -14.59
CA ALA A 34 3.31 10.83 -15.25
C ALA A 34 3.54 9.32 -15.42
N GLN A 35 4.78 8.90 -15.63
CA GLN A 35 5.16 7.48 -15.65
C GLN A 35 5.08 6.82 -14.26
N ARG A 36 5.11 7.61 -13.18
CA ARG A 36 4.93 7.09 -11.81
C ARG A 36 3.45 6.95 -11.48
N SER A 37 3.10 5.83 -10.86
CA SER A 37 1.74 5.57 -10.36
C SER A 37 1.24 6.71 -9.47
N ARG A 38 -0.05 7.03 -9.60
CA ARG A 38 -0.79 7.90 -8.68
C ARG A 38 -1.49 7.12 -7.57
N ALA A 39 -1.46 5.78 -7.65
CA ALA A 39 -2.18 4.93 -6.74
C ALA A 39 -1.84 5.25 -5.28
N ARG A 40 -2.89 5.34 -4.48
CA ARG A 40 -2.81 5.57 -3.03
C ARG A 40 -3.35 4.35 -2.32
N LEU A 41 -2.75 4.06 -1.18
CA LEU A 41 -3.09 2.89 -0.40
C LEU A 41 -3.16 3.29 1.06
N TYR A 42 -4.27 2.95 1.70
CA TYR A 42 -4.57 3.22 3.10
C TYR A 42 -4.97 1.91 3.75
N ALA A 43 -4.46 1.63 4.95
CA ALA A 43 -4.87 0.44 5.65
C ALA A 43 -4.78 0.60 7.16
N ALA A 44 -5.69 -0.08 7.84
CA ALA A 44 -5.75 -0.10 9.28
C ALA A 44 -6.19 -1.47 9.77
N PHE A 45 -5.65 -1.89 10.91
CA PHE A 45 -6.16 -3.06 11.61
C PHE A 45 -7.42 -2.68 12.40
N GLN A 46 -8.49 -3.45 12.21
CA GLN A 46 -9.75 -3.31 12.94
C GLN A 46 -10.03 -4.62 13.70
N PRO A 47 -10.06 -4.61 15.06
CA PRO A 47 -10.39 -5.79 15.85
C PRO A 47 -11.71 -6.44 15.41
N GLY A 48 -11.71 -7.76 15.23
CA GLY A 48 -12.88 -8.52 14.77
C GLY A 48 -13.16 -8.48 13.25
N ARG A 49 -12.59 -7.52 12.50
CA ARG A 49 -12.68 -7.48 11.03
C ARG A 49 -11.39 -7.92 10.33
N GLY A 50 -10.23 -7.56 10.88
CA GLY A 50 -8.91 -7.82 10.29
C GLY A 50 -8.26 -6.56 9.73
N VAL A 51 -7.49 -6.69 8.66
CA VAL A 51 -6.84 -5.54 8.01
C VAL A 51 -7.76 -5.00 6.92
N VAL A 52 -8.32 -3.82 7.15
CA VAL A 52 -9.14 -3.11 6.18
C VAL A 52 -8.23 -2.24 5.32
N VAL A 53 -8.37 -2.38 4.01
CA VAL A 53 -7.54 -1.75 3.00
C VAL A 53 -8.41 -0.95 2.06
N ARG A 54 -8.01 0.27 1.77
CA ARG A 54 -8.64 1.16 0.80
C ARG A 54 -7.62 1.65 -0.19
N TRP A 55 -8.00 1.71 -1.46
CA TRP A 55 -7.14 2.22 -2.52
C TRP A 55 -7.89 3.24 -3.37
N HIS A 56 -7.11 4.11 -4.02
CA HIS A 56 -7.58 5.16 -4.92
C HIS A 56 -6.56 5.35 -6.05
N ASP A 57 -7.02 5.86 -7.19
CA ASP A 57 -6.20 6.19 -8.36
C ASP A 57 -5.34 5.00 -8.86
N ALA A 58 -5.84 3.77 -8.67
CA ALA A 58 -5.19 2.57 -9.19
C ALA A 58 -5.41 2.48 -10.71
N PRO A 59 -4.39 2.09 -11.50
CA PRO A 59 -4.60 1.86 -12.92
C PRO A 59 -5.50 0.65 -13.15
N SER A 60 -6.31 0.71 -14.21
CA SER A 60 -7.10 -0.44 -14.65
C SER A 60 -6.17 -1.49 -15.25
N ASP A 61 -5.86 -2.54 -14.48
CA ASP A 61 -4.96 -3.62 -14.88
C ASP A 61 -5.41 -4.95 -14.24
N PRO A 62 -5.72 -6.00 -15.03
CA PRO A 62 -6.17 -7.28 -14.49
C PRO A 62 -5.10 -8.04 -13.68
N ALA A 63 -3.82 -7.67 -13.83
CA ALA A 63 -2.70 -8.23 -13.08
C ALA A 63 -2.41 -7.45 -11.77
N LEU A 64 -3.27 -6.51 -11.39
CA LEU A 64 -3.11 -5.70 -10.19
C LEU A 64 -3.66 -6.39 -8.95
N HIS A 65 -2.84 -6.46 -7.91
CA HIS A 65 -3.15 -7.13 -6.66
C HIS A 65 -2.86 -6.25 -5.45
N LEU A 66 -3.72 -6.36 -4.44
CA LEU A 66 -3.39 -6.02 -3.06
C LEU A 66 -2.70 -7.22 -2.43
N ILE A 67 -1.51 -7.01 -1.88
CA ILE A 67 -0.70 -8.06 -1.26
C ILE A 67 -0.47 -7.71 0.19
N LEU A 68 -0.88 -8.60 1.09
CA LEU A 68 -0.69 -8.47 2.53
C LEU A 68 0.29 -9.55 3.00
N ALA A 69 1.34 -9.13 3.70
CA ALA A 69 2.25 -10.01 4.42
C ALA A 69 2.11 -9.76 5.92
N VAL A 70 1.77 -10.78 6.70
CA VAL A 70 1.62 -10.73 8.16
C VAL A 70 2.77 -11.47 8.81
N PHE A 71 3.41 -10.83 9.77
CA PHE A 71 4.57 -11.30 10.51
C PHE A 71 4.19 -11.52 11.97
N ARG A 72 4.37 -12.74 12.47
CA ARG A 72 4.07 -13.12 13.85
C ARG A 72 5.29 -13.72 14.52
N ALA A 73 5.54 -13.35 15.76
CA ALA A 73 6.54 -14.03 16.58
C ALA A 73 6.10 -15.48 16.81
N VAL A 74 7.06 -16.42 16.78
CA VAL A 74 6.81 -17.83 17.08
C VAL A 74 6.95 -18.03 18.59
N PRO A 75 5.87 -18.37 19.34
CA PRO A 75 5.89 -18.35 20.81
C PRO A 75 6.98 -19.24 21.45
N ALA A 76 7.30 -20.37 20.81
CA ALA A 76 8.27 -21.33 21.32
C ALA A 76 9.73 -21.03 20.91
N LEU A 77 9.97 -20.06 20.03
CA LEU A 77 11.28 -19.80 19.44
C LEU A 77 11.59 -18.30 19.45
N PRO A 78 12.26 -17.79 20.50
CA PRO A 78 12.66 -16.39 20.59
C PRO A 78 13.45 -15.93 19.36
N GLY A 79 13.11 -14.76 18.82
CA GLY A 79 13.75 -14.20 17.63
C GLY A 79 13.31 -14.83 16.29
N ARG A 80 12.42 -15.84 16.30
CA ARG A 80 11.84 -16.39 15.07
C ARG A 80 10.49 -15.74 14.77
N THR A 81 10.30 -15.43 13.49
CA THR A 81 9.08 -14.83 12.95
C THR A 81 8.52 -15.74 11.85
N SER A 82 7.24 -16.08 11.95
CA SER A 82 6.50 -16.71 10.86
C SER A 82 5.88 -15.64 9.97
N THR A 83 5.86 -15.88 8.67
CA THR A 83 5.25 -14.99 7.68
C THR A 83 4.09 -15.70 6.99
N TRP A 84 2.94 -15.05 6.92
CA TRP A 84 1.81 -15.47 6.10
C TRP A 84 1.55 -14.40 5.04
N ILE A 85 1.44 -14.81 3.78
CA ILE A 85 1.24 -13.90 2.65
C ILE A 85 -0.06 -14.27 1.94
N THR A 86 -0.87 -13.28 1.63
CA THR A 86 -2.08 -13.45 0.82
C THR A 86 -2.23 -12.28 -0.16
N SER A 87 -3.07 -12.45 -1.16
CA SER A 87 -3.40 -11.38 -2.09
C SER A 87 -4.83 -11.44 -2.57
N THR A 88 -5.36 -10.31 -3.01
CA THR A 88 -6.62 -10.22 -3.76
C THR A 88 -6.44 -9.35 -4.98
N ARG A 89 -7.24 -9.59 -6.02
CA ARG A 89 -7.24 -8.75 -7.22
C ARG A 89 -7.85 -7.38 -6.91
N CYS A 90 -7.38 -6.37 -7.61
CA CYS A 90 -7.84 -4.99 -7.53
C CYS A 90 -8.58 -4.62 -8.83
N PRO A 91 -9.90 -4.90 -8.92
CA PRO A 91 -10.63 -4.81 -10.20
C PRO A 91 -11.00 -3.38 -10.60
N ALA A 92 -10.87 -2.42 -9.69
CA ALA A 92 -11.31 -1.05 -9.86
C ALA A 92 -10.20 -0.06 -9.50
N ASP A 93 -10.33 1.17 -10.00
CA ASP A 93 -9.44 2.30 -9.72
C ASP A 93 -9.49 2.74 -8.25
N ALA A 94 -10.63 2.55 -7.59
CA ALA A 94 -10.81 2.74 -6.16
C ALA A 94 -11.67 1.62 -5.54
N GLY A 95 -11.46 1.36 -4.25
CA GLY A 95 -12.25 0.36 -3.54
C GLY A 95 -11.78 0.08 -2.13
N GLU A 96 -12.45 -0.89 -1.50
CA GLU A 96 -12.15 -1.39 -0.17
C GLU A 96 -12.09 -2.92 -0.19
N HIS A 97 -11.16 -3.49 0.57
CA HIS A 97 -11.07 -4.92 0.82
C HIS A 97 -10.68 -5.17 2.28
N THR A 98 -11.18 -6.26 2.85
CA THR A 98 -10.82 -6.68 4.21
C THR A 98 -10.12 -8.03 4.14
N PHE A 99 -8.87 -8.07 4.61
CA PHE A 99 -8.17 -9.32 4.85
C PHE A 99 -8.52 -9.84 6.23
N PRO A 100 -9.23 -10.97 6.36
CA PRO A 100 -9.56 -11.54 7.65
C PRO A 100 -8.28 -11.99 8.36
N ILE A 101 -8.14 -11.64 9.63
CA ILE A 101 -7.02 -12.06 10.47
C ILE A 101 -7.54 -13.09 11.47
N ALA A 102 -7.01 -14.31 11.41
CA ALA A 102 -7.38 -15.39 12.33
C ALA A 102 -7.12 -15.00 13.79
N GLY A 103 -7.99 -15.43 14.70
CA GLY A 103 -7.89 -15.16 16.15
C GLY A 103 -9.12 -14.50 16.80
N GLY A 104 -10.20 -14.28 16.06
CA GLY A 104 -11.44 -13.70 16.60
C GLY A 104 -11.25 -12.25 17.10
N PRO A 105 -12.00 -11.80 18.12
CA PRO A 105 -11.94 -10.41 18.60
C PRO A 105 -10.62 -10.04 19.30
N ARG A 106 -9.77 -11.03 19.64
CA ARG A 106 -8.47 -10.83 20.30
C ARG A 106 -7.35 -11.61 19.59
N PRO A 107 -6.94 -11.18 18.39
CA PRO A 107 -5.89 -11.88 17.66
C PRO A 107 -4.53 -11.73 18.35
N SER A 108 -3.65 -12.70 18.12
CA SER A 108 -2.27 -12.61 18.60
C SER A 108 -1.56 -11.40 17.98
N PRO A 109 -0.60 -10.80 18.72
CA PRO A 109 0.15 -9.64 18.24
C PRO A 109 0.86 -9.95 16.93
N ALA A 110 0.82 -9.00 16.01
CA ALA A 110 1.51 -9.13 14.73
C ALA A 110 1.78 -7.75 14.12
N SER A 111 2.64 -7.76 13.13
CA SER A 111 2.81 -6.65 12.19
C SER A 111 2.45 -7.09 10.79
N ALA A 112 2.06 -6.17 9.94
CA ALA A 112 1.75 -6.42 8.55
C ALA A 112 2.35 -5.36 7.63
N SER A 113 2.80 -5.81 6.47
CA SER A 113 3.18 -4.97 5.34
C SER A 113 2.17 -5.15 4.22
N LEU A 114 1.84 -4.06 3.54
CA LEU A 114 0.81 -4.03 2.51
C LEU A 114 1.29 -3.22 1.32
N CYS A 115 1.06 -3.76 0.13
CA CYS A 115 1.28 -3.03 -1.10
C CYS A 115 0.17 -3.30 -2.14
N LEU A 116 0.02 -2.34 -3.05
CA LEU A 116 -0.65 -2.50 -4.31
C LEU A 116 0.43 -2.72 -5.35
N ALA A 117 0.42 -3.85 -6.02
CA ALA A 117 1.47 -4.25 -6.93
C ALA A 117 0.92 -5.01 -8.12
N ARG A 118 1.66 -4.95 -9.22
CA ARG A 118 1.41 -5.69 -10.44
C ARG A 118 2.41 -6.82 -10.55
N LEU A 119 1.95 -8.02 -10.86
CA LEU A 119 2.83 -9.13 -11.19
C LEU A 119 3.04 -9.15 -12.70
N GLY A 120 4.25 -8.81 -13.16
CA GLY A 120 4.64 -8.85 -14.57
C GLY A 120 5.77 -9.86 -14.82
N GLU A 121 6.23 -9.93 -16.07
CA GLU A 121 7.32 -10.84 -16.48
C GLU A 121 8.64 -10.57 -15.73
N GLY A 122 8.91 -9.32 -15.38
CA GLY A 122 10.08 -8.90 -14.59
C GLY A 122 9.93 -9.06 -13.08
N GLY A 123 8.84 -9.68 -12.61
CA GLY A 123 8.54 -9.85 -11.19
C GLY A 123 7.54 -8.81 -10.67
N LEU A 124 7.60 -8.56 -9.35
CA LEU A 124 6.62 -7.73 -8.66
C LEU A 124 6.97 -6.24 -8.77
N GLN A 125 6.10 -5.47 -9.45
CA GLN A 125 6.22 -4.03 -9.56
C GLN A 125 5.29 -3.35 -8.56
N TYR A 126 5.83 -2.59 -7.61
CA TYR A 126 5.04 -1.86 -6.63
C TYR A 126 4.47 -0.56 -7.20
N LEU A 127 3.18 -0.33 -7.00
CA LEU A 127 2.49 0.90 -7.39
C LEU A 127 2.23 1.80 -6.18
N ALA A 128 1.92 1.22 -5.04
CA ALA A 128 1.74 1.91 -3.77
C ALA A 128 2.11 0.97 -2.62
N VAL A 129 2.70 1.53 -1.55
CA VAL A 129 3.04 0.80 -0.33
C VAL A 129 2.48 1.57 0.85
N HIS A 130 1.86 0.85 1.78
CA HIS A 130 1.40 1.42 3.04
C HIS A 130 2.49 1.29 4.11
N GLU A 131 2.49 2.18 5.09
CA GLU A 131 3.35 2.00 6.26
C GLU A 131 3.01 0.71 7.02
N ALA A 132 3.98 0.16 7.75
CA ALA A 132 3.76 -1.07 8.48
C ALA A 132 2.66 -0.89 9.54
N ILE A 133 1.70 -1.80 9.56
CA ILE A 133 0.62 -1.82 10.55
C ILE A 133 1.05 -2.78 11.65
N SER A 134 0.93 -2.39 12.91
CA SER A 134 1.15 -3.30 14.03
C SER A 134 -0.06 -3.27 14.94
N TRP A 135 -0.45 -4.43 15.46
CA TRP A 135 -1.45 -4.51 16.52
C TRP A 135 -0.86 -5.24 17.73
N PRO A 136 -0.82 -4.57 18.89
CA PRO A 136 -0.34 -5.17 20.13
C PRO A 136 -1.39 -6.11 20.74
N THR A 137 -0.98 -6.86 21.76
CA THR A 137 -1.94 -7.59 22.60
C THR A 137 -2.93 -6.56 23.18
N PRO A 138 -4.25 -6.75 23.07
CA PRO A 138 -5.17 -5.88 23.77
C PRO A 138 -4.86 -5.90 25.27
N PRO A 139 -4.93 -4.76 25.98
CA PRO A 139 -4.75 -4.75 27.43
C PRO A 139 -5.73 -5.74 28.06
N GLY A 140 -5.25 -6.49 29.04
CA GLY A 140 -6.08 -7.41 29.83
C GLY A 140 -7.21 -6.66 30.54
N PRO A 141 -8.25 -7.38 31.01
CA PRO A 141 -9.29 -6.78 31.84
C PRO A 141 -8.71 -6.17 33.12
#